data_AF-A0A917E2K0-F1
#
_entry.id   AF-A0A917E2K0-F1
#
_cell.length_a   1.000
_cell.length_b   1.000
_cell.length_c   1.000
_cell.angle_alpha   90.00
_cell.angle_beta   90.00
_cell.angle_gamma   90.00
#
_symmetry.space_group_name_H-M   'P 1'
#
loop_
_entity.id
_entity.type
_entity.pdbx_description
1 polymer ?
#
loop_
_entity_poly.entity_id
_entity_poly.type
_entity_poly.pdbx_seq_one_letter_code
_entity_poly.pdbx_strand_id
1 'polypeptide(L)'
;MTEAPKSFHRFAEAVMQDIHLFKTKAEFFRFALGRMSSAERGEFEEFVDRLNAGEISDRDLQASWNSSAADLLFPDPIDLHRFLTEAATYAKVVPPRHRFGR
;
A
#
# COMPACT_ATOMS: atom_id res chain seq x y z
N MET A 1 11.91 -16.49 -4.60
CA MET A 1 11.15 -15.28 -4.95
C MET A 1 9.88 -15.31 -4.13
N THR A 2 9.78 -14.43 -3.14
CA THR A 2 8.58 -14.32 -2.30
C THR A 2 7.63 -13.41 -3.07
N GLU A 3 6.55 -13.97 -3.62
CA GLU A 3 5.55 -13.20 -4.36
C GLU A 3 4.87 -12.20 -3.43
N ALA A 4 4.67 -10.96 -3.89
CA ALA A 4 3.98 -9.95 -3.10
C ALA A 4 2.50 -10.35 -2.92
N PRO A 5 1.89 -10.08 -1.75
CA PRO A 5 0.53 -10.50 -1.48
C PRO A 5 -0.47 -9.71 -2.35
N LYS A 6 -1.65 -10.29 -2.56
CA LYS A 6 -2.73 -9.62 -3.33
C LYS A 6 -3.13 -8.27 -2.73
N SER A 7 -3.03 -8.11 -1.42
CA SER A 7 -3.26 -6.84 -0.71
C SER A 7 -2.28 -5.73 -1.14
N PHE A 8 -1.02 -6.07 -1.40
CA PHE A 8 -0.03 -5.14 -1.95
C PHE A 8 -0.42 -4.70 -3.37
N HIS A 9 -0.79 -5.64 -4.24
CA HIS A 9 -1.22 -5.31 -5.60
C HIS A 9 -2.48 -4.45 -5.63
N ARG A 10 -3.45 -4.74 -4.76
CA ARG A 10 -4.66 -3.92 -4.55
C ARG A 10 -4.35 -2.49 -4.13
N PHE A 11 -3.40 -2.33 -3.20
CA PHE A 11 -2.94 -1.01 -2.79
C PHE A 11 -2.25 -0.26 -3.94
N ALA A 12 -1.37 -0.95 -4.67
CA ALA A 12 -0.67 -0.42 -5.83
C ALA A 12 -1.64 0.03 -6.95
N GLU A 13 -2.68 -0.76 -7.23
CA GLU A 13 -3.77 -0.40 -8.16
C GLU A 13 -4.54 0.85 -7.71
N ALA A 14 -4.80 1.00 -6.41
CA ALA A 14 -5.47 2.19 -5.87
C ALA A 14 -4.61 3.46 -6.02
N VAL A 15 -3.27 3.32 -6.06
CA VAL A 15 -2.33 4.42 -6.34
C VAL A 15 -2.50 4.91 -7.78
N MET A 16 -2.70 4.00 -8.72
CA MET A 16 -2.85 4.29 -10.15
C MET A 16 -4.06 5.19 -10.46
N GLN A 17 -5.22 4.89 -9.86
CA GLN A 17 -6.48 5.46 -10.32
C GLN A 17 -6.80 6.84 -9.75
N ASP A 18 -6.27 7.19 -8.59
CA ASP A 18 -6.84 8.31 -7.82
C ASP A 18 -5.80 9.22 -7.16
N ILE A 19 -4.47 8.97 -7.22
CA ILE A 19 -3.48 9.79 -6.51
C ILE A 19 -3.52 11.28 -6.90
N HIS A 20 -3.89 11.58 -8.15
CA HIS A 20 -4.03 12.92 -8.70
C HIS A 20 -5.24 13.68 -8.13
N LEU A 21 -6.19 12.97 -7.52
CA LEU A 21 -7.43 13.52 -6.99
C LEU A 21 -7.29 13.98 -5.52
N PHE A 22 -6.20 13.65 -4.84
CA PHE A 22 -6.00 13.98 -3.44
C PHE A 22 -5.01 15.13 -3.26
N LYS A 23 -5.37 16.09 -2.40
CA LYS A 23 -4.51 17.24 -2.05
C LYS A 23 -3.39 16.87 -1.08
N THR A 24 -3.55 15.76 -0.34
CA THR A 24 -2.59 15.32 0.67
C THR A 24 -2.38 13.81 0.60
N LYS A 25 -1.15 13.36 0.92
CA LYS A 25 -0.80 11.93 1.03
C LYS A 25 -1.67 11.18 2.04
N ALA A 26 -2.04 11.85 3.15
CA ALA A 26 -2.90 11.26 4.18
C ALA A 26 -4.30 10.94 3.64
N GLU A 27 -4.93 11.84 2.88
CA GLU A 27 -6.23 11.57 2.25
C GLU A 27 -6.14 10.43 1.24
N PHE A 28 -5.07 10.41 0.44
CA PHE A 28 -4.79 9.32 -0.49
C PHE A 28 -4.69 7.98 0.24
N PHE A 29 -3.87 7.86 1.30
CA PHE A 29 -3.73 6.62 2.05
C PHE A 29 -5.05 6.17 2.66
N ARG A 30 -5.82 7.08 3.25
CA ARG A 30 -7.15 6.78 3.79
C ARG A 30 -8.09 6.22 2.74
N PHE A 31 -8.03 6.75 1.53
CA PHE A 31 -8.85 6.29 0.42
C PHE A 31 -8.40 4.92 -0.10
N ALA A 32 -7.10 4.75 -0.37
CA ALA A 32 -6.53 3.50 -0.87
C ALA A 32 -6.76 2.35 0.11
N LEU A 33 -6.45 2.55 1.38
CA LEU A 33 -6.71 1.58 2.46
C LEU A 33 -8.21 1.39 2.72
N GLY A 34 -9.01 2.43 2.48
CA GLY A 34 -10.48 2.36 2.58
C GLY A 34 -11.14 1.54 1.47
N ARG A 35 -10.43 1.20 0.39
CA ARG A 35 -10.89 0.24 -0.64
C ARG A 35 -10.57 -1.22 -0.27
N MET A 36 -9.73 -1.44 0.74
CA MET A 36 -9.31 -2.76 1.18
C MET A 36 -10.20 -3.27 2.33
N SER A 37 -10.52 -4.55 2.30
CA SER A 37 -11.18 -5.23 3.41
C SER A 37 -10.30 -5.22 4.67
N SER A 38 -10.88 -5.47 5.84
CA SER A 38 -10.08 -5.54 7.08
C SER A 38 -9.03 -6.64 7.03
N ALA A 39 -9.32 -7.79 6.41
CA ALA A 39 -8.35 -8.86 6.19
C ALA A 39 -7.20 -8.41 5.27
N GLU A 40 -7.52 -7.80 4.12
CA GLU A 40 -6.52 -7.29 3.18
C GLU A 40 -5.62 -6.22 3.82
N ARG A 41 -6.17 -5.39 4.71
CA ARG A 41 -5.37 -4.42 5.49
C ARG A 41 -4.42 -5.11 6.46
N GLY A 42 -4.89 -6.14 7.18
CA GLY A 42 -4.02 -6.96 8.02
C GLY A 42 -2.88 -7.60 7.23
N GLU A 43 -3.18 -8.21 6.08
CA GLU A 43 -2.16 -8.80 5.19
C GLU A 43 -1.16 -7.74 4.67
N PHE A 44 -1.63 -6.53 4.37
CA PHE A 44 -0.77 -5.42 3.96
C PHE A 44 0.13 -4.95 5.09
N GLU A 45 -0.40 -4.83 6.31
CA GLU A 45 0.37 -4.47 7.50
C GLU A 45 1.45 -5.52 7.79
N GLU A 46 1.12 -6.81 7.75
CA GLU A 46 2.07 -7.91 7.94
C GLU A 46 3.16 -7.89 6.85
N PHE A 47 2.79 -7.65 5.59
CA PHE A 47 3.77 -7.53 4.52
C PHE A 47 4.75 -6.38 4.75
N VAL A 48 4.25 -5.22 5.18
CA VAL A 48 5.09 -4.06 5.49
C VAL A 48 5.95 -4.31 6.73
N ASP A 49 5.47 -5.05 7.74
CA ASP A 49 6.27 -5.44 8.90
C ASP A 49 7.46 -6.33 8.49
N ARG A 50 7.20 -7.32 7.63
CA ARG A 50 8.25 -8.21 7.05
C ARG A 50 9.26 -7.45 6.20
N LEU A 51 8.80 -6.45 5.46
CA LEU A 51 9.67 -5.54 4.71
C LEU A 51 10.57 -4.74 5.66
N ASN A 52 10.02 -4.15 6.73
CA ASN A 52 10.78 -3.40 7.74
C ASN A 52 11.75 -4.32 8.53
N ALA A 53 11.41 -5.60 8.70
CA ALA A 53 12.28 -6.61 9.30
C ALA A 53 13.44 -7.04 8.38
N GLY A 54 13.45 -6.58 7.11
CA GLY A 54 14.48 -6.91 6.12
C GLY A 54 14.33 -8.32 5.52
N GLU A 55 13.17 -8.96 5.67
CA GLU A 55 12.90 -10.26 5.03
C GLU A 55 12.69 -10.14 3.52
N ILE A 56 12.38 -8.93 3.04
CA ILE A 56 12.15 -8.60 1.64
C ILE A 56 13.17 -7.52 1.27
N SER A 57 14.00 -7.78 0.26
CA SER A 57 14.95 -6.79 -0.22
C SER A 57 14.23 -5.64 -0.93
N ASP A 58 14.74 -4.41 -0.82
CA ASP A 58 14.15 -3.25 -1.51
C ASP A 58 14.14 -3.44 -3.04
N ARG A 59 15.10 -4.20 -3.58
CA ARG A 59 15.14 -4.59 -5.01
C ARG A 59 13.97 -5.50 -5.41
N ASP A 60 13.65 -6.50 -4.58
CA ASP A 60 12.52 -7.41 -4.83
C ASP A 60 11.20 -6.64 -4.70
N LEU A 61 11.10 -5.75 -3.71
CA LEU A 61 9.97 -4.84 -3.55
C LEU A 61 9.73 -3.99 -4.79
N GLN A 62 10.78 -3.35 -5.32
CA GLN A 62 10.69 -2.52 -6.52
C GLN A 62 10.31 -3.34 -7.75
N ALA A 63 10.81 -4.58 -7.88
CA ALA A 63 10.41 -5.47 -8.96
C ALA A 63 8.92 -5.85 -8.86
N SER A 64 8.41 -6.17 -7.66
CA SER A 64 6.99 -6.45 -7.44
C SER A 64 6.11 -5.22 -7.71
N TRP A 65 6.58 -4.03 -7.33
CA TRP A 65 5.87 -2.77 -7.60
C TRP A 65 5.80 -2.46 -9.09
N ASN A 66 6.92 -2.59 -9.81
CA ASN A 66 6.96 -2.36 -11.26
C ASN A 66 6.17 -3.42 -12.05
N SER A 67 6.02 -4.62 -11.49
CA SER A 67 5.15 -5.67 -12.05
C SER A 67 3.69 -5.48 -11.66
N SER A 68 3.37 -4.54 -10.76
CA SER A 68 2.00 -4.18 -10.42
C SER A 68 1.45 -3.16 -11.42
N ALA A 69 0.14 -2.90 -11.36
CA ALA A 69 -0.48 -1.87 -12.19
C ALA A 69 -0.32 -0.44 -11.61
N ALA A 70 0.64 -0.19 -10.71
CA ALA A 70 0.88 1.15 -10.19
C ALA A 70 1.43 2.10 -11.28
N ASP A 71 0.81 3.28 -11.42
CA ASP A 71 1.29 4.34 -12.32
C ASP A 71 2.47 5.12 -11.70
N LEU A 72 2.58 5.09 -10.37
CA LEU A 72 3.59 5.83 -9.64
C LEU A 72 4.93 5.11 -9.71
N LEU A 73 5.92 5.72 -10.36
CA LEU A 73 7.28 5.20 -10.41
C LEU A 73 8.10 5.69 -9.22
N PHE A 74 8.74 4.75 -8.53
CA PHE A 74 9.73 5.04 -7.51
C PHE A 74 11.13 4.74 -8.06
N PRO A 75 11.90 5.78 -8.45
CA PRO A 75 13.24 5.57 -8.97
C PRO A 75 14.19 4.99 -7.92
N ASP A 76 13.99 5.36 -6.66
CA ASP A 76 14.73 4.79 -5.53
C ASP A 76 13.83 3.81 -4.74
N PRO A 77 14.30 2.57 -4.50
CA PRO A 77 13.50 1.57 -3.81
C PRO A 77 13.32 1.87 -2.32
N ILE A 78 14.18 2.71 -1.72
CA ILE A 78 14.04 3.18 -0.33
C ILE A 78 12.85 4.14 -0.21
N ASP A 79 12.59 4.97 -1.22
CA ASP A 79 11.41 5.84 -1.24
C ASP A 79 10.11 5.04 -1.31
N LEU A 80 10.09 3.95 -2.09
CA LEU A 80 8.97 3.01 -2.14
C LEU A 80 8.75 2.32 -0.78
N HIS A 81 9.82 1.83 -0.16
CA HIS A 81 9.76 1.23 1.17
C HIS A 81 9.16 2.22 2.16
N ARG A 82 9.72 3.44 2.24
CA ARG A 82 9.22 4.49 3.13
C ARG A 82 7.76 4.82 2.87
N PHE A 83 7.34 4.91 1.60
CA PHE A 83 5.95 5.16 1.23
C PHE A 83 4.99 4.08 1.76
N LEU A 84 5.37 2.80 1.66
CA LEU A 84 4.57 1.68 2.16
C LEU A 84 4.55 1.63 3.70
N THR A 85 5.68 1.92 4.34
CA THR A 85 5.77 2.04 5.81
C THR A 85 4.87 3.17 6.31
N GLU A 86 4.89 4.33 5.65
CA GLU A 86 3.94 5.42 5.95
C GLU A 86 2.50 4.95 5.76
N ALA A 87 2.16 4.30 4.64
CA ALA A 87 0.81 3.77 4.40
C ALA A 87 0.33 2.80 5.50
N ALA A 88 1.20 1.89 5.97
CA ALA A 88 0.86 0.95 7.04
C ALA A 88 0.54 1.63 8.38
N THR A 89 1.15 2.79 8.68
CA THR A 89 0.75 3.57 9.87
C THR A 89 -0.69 4.09 9.77
N TYR A 90 -1.15 4.39 8.56
CA TYR A 90 -2.54 4.81 8.31
C TYR A 90 -3.52 3.63 8.35
N ALA A 91 -3.09 2.42 7.99
CA ALA A 91 -3.95 1.23 8.03
C ALA A 91 -4.50 0.96 9.44
N LYS A 92 -3.67 1.21 10.46
CA LYS A 92 -4.01 1.07 11.89
C LYS A 92 -5.05 2.08 12.39
N VAL A 93 -5.13 3.25 11.77
CA VAL A 93 -5.99 4.36 12.20
C VAL A 93 -7.19 4.59 11.29
N VAL A 94 -7.22 3.98 10.10
CA VAL A 94 -8.35 4.06 9.17
C VAL A 94 -9.39 3.02 9.59
N PRO A 95 -10.55 3.44 10.15
CA PRO A 95 -11.62 2.50 10.41
C PRO A 95 -12.07 1.87 9.08
N PRO A 96 -12.49 0.59 9.08
CA PRO A 96 -13.16 0.02 7.93
C PRO A 96 -14.27 0.98 7.51
N ARG A 97 -14.44 1.21 6.21
CA ARG A 97 -15.65 1.88 5.71
C ARG A 97 -16.85 1.08 6.20
N HIS A 98 -17.42 1.47 7.35
CA HIS A 98 -18.80 1.17 7.65
C HIS A 98 -19.58 1.74 6.47
N ARG A 99 -20.35 0.87 5.79
CA ARG A 99 -21.48 1.35 5.00
C ARG A 99 -22.22 2.34 5.88
N PHE A 100 -22.16 3.62 5.55
CA PHE A 100 -23.21 4.53 5.98
C PHE A 100 -24.46 4.03 5.26
N GLY A 101 -25.19 3.14 5.93
CA GLY A 101 -26.59 2.92 5.65
C GLY A 101 -27.33 4.14 6.15
N ARG A 102 -27.73 5.01 5.24
CA ARG A 102 -29.04 5.67 5.21
C ARG A 102 -29.22 6.42 3.91
#